data_AF-A0A3R6GXC0-F1
#
_entry.id   AF-A0A3R6GXC0-F1
#
_cell.length_a   1.000
_cell.length_b   1.000
_cell.length_c   1.000
_cell.angle_alpha   90.00
_cell.angle_beta   90.00
_cell.angle_gamma   90.00
#
_symmetry.space_group_name_H-M   'P 1'
#
loop_
_entity.id
_entity.type
_entity.pdbx_description
1 polymer ?
#
loop_
_entity_poly.entity_id
_entity_poly.type
_entity_poly.pdbx_seq_one_letter_code
_entity_poly.pdbx_strand_id
1 'polypeptide(L)'
;MKKCSTTEETYTVIEKKGQSINIERESDMQENINFIVAIVTSLITMCTLIYNTFFKGGFKREKQYYNKILIPFIEALKAGNENALQEIKDQINHTDECVPKYVIHLINTSQIQTDNTITDKKLLKVFIYDYLDIYPNDDNRMDQLPCIILKIFTYFKFFLAFLFLMVGNMYLFIIINSFLQYGMDNGFISSFTSNIRRIDCFEILRAVICYGLYVAVIFWAKNSNIDRYTTRKKKIEKMICRKVKAYDKRNDKYVY
;
A
#
# COMPACT_ATOMS: atom_id res chain seq x y z
N MET A 1 -76.95 -14.54 27.93
CA MET A 1 -75.68 -13.77 27.91
C MET A 1 -74.64 -14.57 27.13
N LYS A 2 -74.26 -14.11 25.93
CA LYS A 2 -73.05 -14.56 25.22
C LYS A 2 -72.69 -13.51 24.19
N LYS A 3 -71.83 -12.58 24.56
CA LYS A 3 -71.06 -11.71 23.66
C LYS A 3 -69.84 -11.22 24.45
N CYS A 4 -68.75 -10.96 23.74
CA CYS A 4 -67.42 -10.57 24.20
C CYS A 4 -66.46 -11.73 24.57
N SER A 5 -65.75 -12.25 23.56
CA SER A 5 -64.39 -12.79 23.74
C SER A 5 -63.54 -12.67 22.47
N THR A 6 -64.17 -12.61 21.29
CA THR A 6 -63.46 -12.60 20.00
C THR A 6 -62.73 -11.30 19.68
N THR A 7 -63.14 -10.15 20.21
CA THR A 7 -62.50 -8.85 19.91
C THR A 7 -61.16 -8.69 20.63
N GLU A 8 -61.08 -8.92 21.95
CA GLU A 8 -59.83 -8.76 22.72
C GLU A 8 -58.72 -9.74 22.30
N GLU A 9 -59.07 -10.99 21.97
CA GLU A 9 -58.11 -11.97 21.43
C GLU A 9 -57.58 -11.52 20.06
N THR A 10 -58.42 -10.90 19.22
CA THR A 10 -57.97 -10.43 17.90
C THR A 10 -57.03 -9.22 18.02
N TYR A 11 -57.31 -8.27 18.92
CA TYR A 11 -56.44 -7.11 19.15
C TYR A 11 -55.07 -7.51 19.72
N THR A 12 -55.04 -8.43 20.69
CA THR A 12 -53.78 -8.91 21.29
C THR A 12 -52.91 -9.70 20.31
N VAL A 13 -53.52 -10.44 19.38
CA VAL A 13 -52.79 -11.15 18.31
C VAL A 13 -52.21 -10.17 17.27
N ILE A 14 -52.95 -9.12 16.91
CA ILE A 14 -52.46 -8.07 15.98
C ILE A 14 -51.30 -7.29 16.61
N GLU A 15 -51.38 -6.97 17.90
CA GLU A 15 -50.35 -6.21 18.62
C GLU A 15 -49.06 -7.03 18.78
N LYS A 16 -49.16 -8.31 19.15
CA LYS A 16 -48.00 -9.24 19.20
C LYS A 16 -47.34 -9.42 17.84
N LYS A 17 -48.13 -9.51 16.76
CA LYS A 17 -47.61 -9.65 15.39
C LYS A 17 -46.95 -8.36 14.89
N GLY A 18 -47.46 -7.19 15.30
CA GLY A 18 -46.83 -5.90 15.04
C GLY A 18 -45.50 -5.72 15.78
N GLN A 19 -45.43 -6.15 17.04
CA GLN A 19 -44.20 -6.13 17.84
C GLN A 19 -43.13 -7.07 17.27
N SER A 20 -43.49 -8.29 16.85
CA SER A 20 -42.52 -9.22 16.25
C SER A 20 -41.94 -8.69 14.94
N ILE A 21 -42.76 -8.07 14.09
CA ILE A 21 -42.29 -7.45 12.83
C ILE A 21 -41.36 -6.27 13.07
N ASN A 22 -41.62 -5.46 14.11
CA ASN A 22 -40.73 -4.34 14.46
C ASN A 22 -39.39 -4.83 15.03
N ILE A 23 -39.39 -5.88 15.86
CA ILE A 23 -38.16 -6.48 16.41
C ILE A 23 -37.32 -7.11 15.29
N GLU A 24 -37.95 -7.83 14.36
CA GLU A 24 -37.28 -8.45 13.20
C GLU A 24 -36.67 -7.38 12.26
N ARG A 25 -37.39 -6.28 12.04
CA ARG A 25 -36.89 -5.15 11.24
C ARG A 25 -35.75 -4.39 11.94
N GLU A 26 -35.79 -4.23 13.26
CA GLU A 26 -34.68 -3.66 14.04
C GLU A 26 -33.45 -4.57 14.04
N SER A 27 -33.62 -5.89 14.16
CA SER A 27 -32.50 -6.84 14.06
C SER A 27 -31.87 -6.84 12.68
N ASP A 28 -32.66 -6.78 11.61
CA ASP A 28 -32.15 -6.69 10.23
C ASP A 28 -31.38 -5.40 9.98
N MET A 29 -31.87 -4.26 10.48
CA MET A 29 -31.13 -2.99 10.40
C MET A 29 -29.82 -3.06 11.19
N GLN A 30 -29.84 -3.64 12.40
CA GLN A 30 -28.66 -3.77 13.23
C GLN A 30 -27.60 -4.68 12.58
N GLU A 31 -28.03 -5.77 11.94
CA GLU A 31 -27.17 -6.68 11.21
C GLU A 31 -26.53 -6.00 9.98
N ASN A 32 -27.31 -5.22 9.23
CA ASN A 32 -26.80 -4.41 8.11
C ASN A 32 -25.78 -3.35 8.57
N ILE A 33 -26.03 -2.67 9.70
CA ILE A 33 -25.07 -1.70 10.26
C ILE A 33 -23.78 -2.41 10.67
N ASN A 34 -23.89 -3.55 11.37
CA ASN A 34 -22.73 -4.35 11.78
C ASN A 34 -21.91 -4.81 10.57
N PHE A 35 -22.57 -5.21 9.48
CA PHE A 35 -21.91 -5.59 8.24
C PHE A 35 -21.14 -4.42 7.60
N ILE A 36 -21.74 -3.22 7.53
CA ILE A 36 -21.06 -2.03 7.01
C ILE A 36 -19.85 -1.66 7.88
N VAL A 37 -20.00 -1.68 9.20
CA VAL A 37 -18.90 -1.41 10.14
C VAL A 37 -17.76 -2.42 9.96
N ALA A 38 -18.08 -3.70 9.75
CA ALA A 38 -17.07 -4.74 9.49
C ALA A 38 -16.29 -4.48 8.17
N ILE A 39 -16.98 -4.05 7.10
CA ILE A 39 -16.33 -3.69 5.84
C ILE A 39 -15.39 -2.50 6.06
N VAL A 40 -15.86 -1.42 6.68
CA VAL A 40 -15.07 -0.20 6.89
C VAL A 40 -13.86 -0.47 7.77
N THR A 41 -14.02 -1.22 8.86
CA THR A 41 -12.90 -1.59 9.76
C THR A 41 -11.87 -2.47 9.07
N SER A 42 -12.30 -3.43 8.23
CA SER A 42 -11.38 -4.26 7.44
C SER A 42 -10.56 -3.44 6.44
N LEU A 43 -11.18 -2.46 5.77
CA LEU A 43 -10.52 -1.54 4.84
C LEU A 43 -9.49 -0.68 5.55
N ILE A 44 -9.85 -0.08 6.70
CA ILE A 44 -8.93 0.74 7.50
C ILE A 44 -7.74 -0.09 7.98
N THR A 45 -7.99 -1.30 8.48
CA THR A 45 -6.94 -2.22 8.96
C THR A 45 -5.99 -2.60 7.83
N MET A 46 -6.53 -2.90 6.64
CA MET A 46 -5.74 -3.20 5.45
C MET A 46 -4.87 -2.01 5.03
N CYS A 47 -5.45 -0.80 4.92
CA CYS A 47 -4.70 0.42 4.59
C CYS A 47 -3.58 0.67 5.61
N THR A 48 -3.87 0.48 6.90
CA THR A 48 -2.90 0.64 7.99
C THR A 48 -1.76 -0.37 7.91
N LEU A 49 -2.08 -1.64 7.62
CA LEU A 49 -1.08 -2.71 7.49
C LEU A 49 -0.19 -2.48 6.27
N ILE A 50 -0.78 -2.07 5.14
CA ILE A 50 -0.03 -1.70 3.93
C ILE A 50 0.91 -0.53 4.23
N TYR A 51 0.40 0.53 4.87
CA TYR A 51 1.21 1.69 5.25
C TYR A 51 2.39 1.30 6.15
N ASN A 52 2.12 0.55 7.22
CA ASN A 52 3.14 0.14 8.18
C ASN A 52 4.18 -0.80 7.59
N THR A 53 3.76 -1.73 6.72
CA THR A 53 4.64 -2.77 6.16
C THR A 53 5.47 -2.24 5.00
N PHE A 54 4.87 -1.45 4.10
CA PHE A 54 5.53 -1.06 2.84
C PHE A 54 6.04 0.37 2.82
N PHE A 55 5.43 1.29 3.59
CA PHE A 55 5.70 2.72 3.43
C PHE A 55 6.41 3.34 4.64
N LYS A 56 6.08 2.95 5.87
CA LYS A 56 6.60 3.56 7.12
C LYS A 56 8.13 3.62 7.17
N GLY A 57 8.82 2.53 6.82
CA GLY A 57 10.28 2.46 6.81
C GLY A 57 10.93 3.29 5.69
N GLY A 58 10.26 3.42 4.54
CA GLY A 58 10.72 4.27 3.43
C GLY A 58 10.63 5.76 3.79
N PHE A 59 9.47 6.20 4.29
CA PHE A 59 9.24 7.59 4.69
C PHE A 59 10.18 8.05 5.80
N LYS A 60 10.47 7.19 6.79
CA LYS A 60 11.42 7.54 7.85
C LYS A 60 12.81 7.85 7.30
N ARG A 61 13.32 7.02 6.38
CA ARG A 61 14.63 7.21 5.75
C ARG A 61 14.66 8.44 4.83
N GLU A 62 13.59 8.66 4.07
CA GLU A 62 13.46 9.82 3.18
C GLU A 62 13.45 11.14 3.96
N LYS A 63 12.73 11.18 5.09
CA LYS A 63 12.72 12.34 5.98
C LYS A 63 14.09 12.59 6.62
N GLN A 64 14.81 11.53 7.00
CA GLN A 64 16.17 11.64 7.53
C GLN A 64 17.15 12.15 6.47
N TYR A 65 17.08 11.66 5.24
CA TYR A 65 17.86 12.14 4.12
C TYR A 65 17.61 13.63 3.85
N TYR A 66 16.34 14.03 3.83
CA TYR A 66 15.96 15.41 3.62
C TYR A 66 16.50 16.34 4.70
N ASN A 67 16.26 16.01 5.97
CA ASN A 67 16.66 16.86 7.09
C ASN A 67 18.17 16.92 7.30
N LYS A 68 18.89 15.81 7.12
CA LYS A 68 20.32 15.74 7.45
C LYS A 68 21.24 16.16 6.31
N ILE A 69 20.81 16.01 5.06
CA ILE A 69 21.69 16.18 3.89
C ILE A 69 21.15 17.25 2.95
N LEU A 70 19.88 17.13 2.53
CA LEU A 70 19.35 18.03 1.51
C LEU A 70 19.15 19.47 2.01
N ILE A 71 18.64 19.66 3.23
CA ILE A 71 18.48 21.01 3.82
C ILE A 71 19.84 21.72 3.95
N PRO A 72 20.85 21.16 4.66
CA PRO A 72 22.14 21.83 4.81
C PRO A 72 22.83 22.14 3.47
N PHE A 73 22.71 21.22 2.50
CA PHE A 73 23.24 21.42 1.16
C PHE A 73 22.62 22.64 0.45
N ILE A 74 21.29 22.76 0.49
CA ILE A 74 20.58 23.87 -0.16
C ILE A 74 20.85 25.19 0.56
N GLU A 75 20.93 25.20 1.88
CA GLU A 75 21.31 26.39 2.66
C GLU A 75 22.72 26.88 2.30
N ALA A 76 23.69 25.96 2.17
CA ALA A 76 25.05 26.29 1.76
C ALA A 76 25.10 26.85 0.32
N LEU A 77 24.33 26.27 -0.61
CA LEU A 77 24.22 26.79 -1.98
C LEU A 77 23.62 28.21 -2.01
N LYS A 78 22.57 28.47 -1.23
CA LYS A 78 21.94 29.80 -1.12
C LYS A 78 22.88 30.85 -0.55
N ALA A 79 23.75 30.45 0.38
CA ALA A 79 24.78 31.31 0.95
C ALA A 79 25.92 31.64 -0.05
N GLY A 80 25.89 31.08 -1.26
CA GLY A 80 26.94 31.26 -2.26
C GLY A 80 28.19 30.42 -1.98
N ASN A 81 28.10 29.35 -1.17
CA ASN A 81 29.24 28.48 -0.91
C ASN A 81 29.51 27.58 -2.13
N GLU A 82 30.57 27.91 -2.87
CA GLU A 82 31.03 27.13 -4.03
C GLU A 82 31.49 25.70 -3.65
N ASN A 83 31.87 25.48 -2.38
CA ASN A 83 32.33 24.19 -1.86
C ASN A 83 31.23 23.35 -1.19
N ALA A 84 29.97 23.82 -1.19
CA ALA A 84 28.84 23.14 -0.56
C ALA A 84 28.71 21.65 -0.94
N LEU A 85 29.01 21.32 -2.21
CA LEU A 85 28.95 19.95 -2.69
C LEU A 85 30.05 19.07 -2.08
N GLN A 86 31.25 19.62 -1.89
CA GLN A 86 32.38 18.88 -1.34
C GLN A 86 32.19 18.63 0.16
N GLU A 87 31.76 19.64 0.90
CA GLU A 87 31.46 19.53 2.34
C GLU A 87 30.42 18.43 2.61
N ILE A 88 29.37 18.34 1.79
CA ILE A 88 28.34 17.32 1.92
C ILE A 88 28.85 15.93 1.53
N LYS A 89 29.72 15.82 0.53
CA LYS A 89 30.38 14.54 0.19
C LYS A 89 31.20 14.03 1.38
N ASP A 90 31.90 14.91 2.07
CA ASP A 90 32.76 14.56 3.21
C ASP A 90 31.93 14.20 4.46
N GLN A 91 30.72 14.77 4.61
CA GLN A 91 29.78 14.44 5.68
C GLN A 91 29.06 13.09 5.47
N ILE A 92 28.90 12.66 4.22
CA ILE A 92 28.17 11.42 3.89
C ILE A 92 29.07 10.21 4.13
N ASN A 93 28.72 9.40 5.13
CA ASN A 93 29.35 8.11 5.31
C ASN A 93 28.75 7.07 4.36
N HIS A 94 29.58 6.21 3.76
CA HIS A 94 29.12 5.12 2.87
C HIS A 94 28.18 4.11 3.56
N THR A 95 28.18 4.11 4.90
CA THR A 95 27.34 3.26 5.76
C THR A 95 25.99 3.87 6.11
N ASP A 96 25.74 5.15 5.78
CA ASP A 96 24.48 5.81 6.14
C ASP A 96 23.30 5.20 5.38
N GLU A 97 22.46 4.45 6.11
CA GLU A 97 21.26 3.81 5.56
C GLU A 97 20.22 4.82 5.07
N CYS A 98 20.27 6.07 5.55
CA CYS A 98 19.39 7.14 5.11
C CYS A 98 19.75 7.66 3.72
N VAL A 99 20.98 7.46 3.24
CA VAL A 99 21.43 7.97 1.94
C VAL A 99 21.00 7.01 0.83
N PRO A 100 20.30 7.50 -0.20
CA PRO A 100 19.93 6.66 -1.33
C PRO A 100 21.16 6.09 -2.06
N LYS A 101 21.09 4.82 -2.45
CA LYS A 101 22.25 4.12 -3.05
C LYS A 101 22.71 4.71 -4.38
N TYR A 102 21.84 5.42 -5.11
CA TYR A 102 22.26 6.15 -6.31
C TYR A 102 23.13 7.38 -5.99
N VAL A 103 22.94 8.01 -4.85
CA VAL A 103 23.79 9.12 -4.38
C VAL A 103 25.18 8.58 -4.06
N ILE A 104 25.26 7.51 -3.27
CA ILE A 104 26.52 6.84 -2.96
C ILE A 104 27.22 6.39 -4.25
N HIS A 105 26.47 5.86 -5.22
CA HIS A 105 27.03 5.49 -6.52
C HIS A 105 27.65 6.68 -7.26
N LEU A 106 26.97 7.84 -7.27
CA LEU A 106 27.49 9.06 -7.89
C LEU A 106 28.72 9.61 -7.16
N ILE A 107 28.72 9.61 -5.82
CA ILE A 107 29.87 10.03 -5.00
C ILE A 107 31.08 9.15 -5.30
N ASN A 108 30.93 7.83 -5.25
CA ASN A 108 32.02 6.90 -5.54
C ASN A 108 32.54 7.08 -6.98
N THR A 109 31.63 7.31 -7.93
CA THR A 109 32.02 7.53 -9.34
C THR A 109 32.78 8.86 -9.49
N SER A 110 32.40 9.91 -8.74
CA SER A 110 33.09 11.21 -8.76
C SER A 110 34.49 11.14 -8.16
N GLN A 111 34.72 10.28 -7.16
CA GLN A 111 36.02 10.11 -6.50
C GLN A 111 37.01 9.29 -7.34
N ILE A 112 36.52 8.42 -8.23
CA ILE A 112 37.35 7.51 -9.05
C ILE A 112 37.70 8.11 -10.42
N GLN A 113 36.87 9.00 -10.98
CA GLN A 113 37.08 9.57 -12.31
C GLN A 113 38.02 10.77 -12.31
N THR A 114 38.93 10.81 -13.30
CA THR A 114 39.88 11.92 -13.55
C THR A 114 39.21 13.21 -14.01
N ASP A 115 38.00 13.15 -14.57
CA ASP A 115 37.14 14.31 -14.84
C ASP A 115 35.86 14.21 -14.00
N ASN A 116 35.97 14.69 -12.76
CA ASN A 116 34.88 14.71 -11.79
C ASN A 116 33.80 15.76 -12.11
N THR A 117 34.07 16.73 -12.98
CA THR A 117 33.19 17.89 -13.24
C THR A 117 31.82 17.49 -13.77
N ILE A 118 31.77 16.48 -14.64
CA ILE A 118 30.51 15.97 -15.23
C ILE A 118 29.68 15.23 -14.19
N THR A 119 30.33 14.43 -13.36
CA THR A 119 29.66 13.62 -12.33
C THR A 119 29.17 14.50 -11.18
N ASP A 120 29.92 15.55 -10.84
CA ASP A 120 29.55 16.54 -9.84
C ASP A 120 28.36 17.39 -10.28
N LYS A 121 28.33 17.79 -11.55
CA LYS A 121 27.14 18.41 -12.15
C LYS A 121 25.92 17.49 -12.08
N LYS A 122 26.07 16.18 -12.33
CA LYS A 122 24.95 15.22 -12.18
C LYS A 122 24.50 15.10 -10.73
N LEU A 123 25.44 15.05 -9.79
CA LEU A 123 25.14 14.95 -8.35
C LEU A 123 24.40 16.20 -7.85
N LEU A 124 24.85 17.39 -8.23
CA LEU A 124 24.18 18.67 -7.96
C LEU A 124 22.72 18.65 -8.43
N LYS A 125 22.49 18.30 -9.71
CA LYS A 125 21.14 18.19 -10.28
C LYS A 125 20.27 17.20 -9.52
N VAL A 126 20.85 16.07 -9.10
CA VAL A 126 20.15 15.04 -8.33
C VAL A 126 19.77 15.52 -6.94
N PHE A 127 20.64 16.25 -6.23
CA PHE A 127 20.32 16.82 -4.93
C PHE A 127 19.24 17.89 -5.00
N ILE A 128 19.30 18.81 -5.97
CA ILE A 128 18.25 19.82 -6.14
C ILE A 128 16.92 19.16 -6.52
N TYR A 129 16.94 18.18 -7.43
CA TYR A 129 15.74 17.40 -7.75
C TYR A 129 15.17 16.71 -6.51
N ASP A 130 16.01 16.06 -5.71
CA ASP A 130 15.59 15.33 -4.51
C ASP A 130 14.99 16.27 -3.48
N TYR A 131 15.58 17.45 -3.29
CA TYR A 131 15.06 18.48 -2.40
C TYR A 131 13.65 18.90 -2.83
N LEU A 132 13.44 19.24 -4.10
CA LEU A 132 12.15 19.69 -4.62
C LEU A 132 11.09 18.58 -4.65
N ASP A 133 11.50 17.33 -4.90
CA ASP A 133 10.58 16.18 -4.92
C ASP A 133 10.07 15.83 -3.52
N ILE A 134 10.91 16.00 -2.49
CA ILE A 134 10.58 15.72 -1.08
C ILE A 134 9.96 16.93 -0.37
N TYR A 135 10.23 18.15 -0.84
CA TYR A 135 9.75 19.39 -0.22
C TYR A 135 8.24 19.34 0.09
N PRO A 136 7.80 19.78 1.28
CA PRO A 136 6.40 19.73 1.70
C PRO A 136 5.54 20.83 1.03
N ASN A 137 5.68 21.00 -0.28
CA ASN A 137 4.79 21.80 -1.12
C ASN A 137 4.57 21.04 -2.43
N ASP A 138 3.33 20.58 -2.65
CA ASP A 138 3.00 19.76 -3.82
C ASP A 138 3.26 20.52 -5.14
N ASP A 139 3.14 21.86 -5.15
CA ASP A 139 3.40 22.73 -6.31
C ASP A 139 4.85 22.68 -6.81
N ASN A 140 5.80 22.32 -5.93
CA ASN A 140 7.22 22.36 -6.24
C ASN A 140 7.77 21.05 -6.80
N ARG A 141 6.95 20.00 -6.92
CA ARG A 141 7.45 18.68 -7.34
C ARG A 141 7.84 18.66 -8.81
N MET A 142 9.13 18.40 -9.04
CA MET A 142 9.72 18.25 -10.37
C MET A 142 9.17 17.09 -11.20
N ASP A 143 8.25 16.23 -10.72
CA ASP A 143 7.55 15.24 -11.56
C ASP A 143 6.16 14.83 -11.00
N GLN A 144 5.28 15.80 -10.74
CA GLN A 144 3.95 15.60 -10.13
C GLN A 144 3.11 14.47 -10.77
N LEU A 145 2.76 14.60 -12.05
CA LEU A 145 1.81 13.70 -12.71
C LEU A 145 2.26 12.23 -12.75
N PRO A 146 3.49 11.89 -13.21
CA PRO A 146 3.93 10.50 -13.23
C PRO A 146 4.08 9.92 -11.82
N CYS A 147 4.51 10.72 -10.85
CA CYS A 147 4.67 10.27 -9.46
C CYS A 147 3.31 9.95 -8.81
N ILE A 148 2.30 10.79 -9.02
CA ILE A 148 0.93 10.56 -8.54
C ILE A 148 0.33 9.31 -9.20
N ILE A 149 0.45 9.17 -10.52
CA ILE A 149 -0.05 8.00 -11.27
C ILE A 149 0.60 6.70 -10.75
N LEU A 150 1.92 6.70 -10.50
CA LEU A 150 2.63 5.54 -9.97
C LEU A 150 2.19 5.19 -8.54
N LYS A 151 1.93 6.19 -7.69
CA LYS A 151 1.37 5.98 -6.34
C LYS A 151 -0.02 5.36 -6.42
N ILE A 152 -0.92 5.91 -7.23
CA ILE A 152 -2.27 5.37 -7.46
C ILE A 152 -2.19 3.93 -7.96
N PHE A 153 -1.34 3.66 -8.95
CA PHE A 153 -1.15 2.31 -9.48
C PHE A 153 -0.61 1.34 -8.44
N THR A 154 0.21 1.81 -7.49
CA THR A 154 0.70 1.00 -6.38
C THR A 154 -0.43 0.65 -5.41
N TYR A 155 -1.28 1.62 -5.04
CA TYR A 155 -2.48 1.36 -4.23
C TYR A 155 -3.44 0.40 -4.93
N PHE A 156 -3.65 0.56 -6.25
CA PHE A 156 -4.48 -0.33 -7.05
C PHE A 156 -4.01 -1.79 -6.99
N LYS A 157 -2.69 -2.04 -7.01
CA LYS A 157 -2.16 -3.41 -6.85
C LYS A 157 -2.48 -4.00 -5.49
N PHE A 158 -2.33 -3.23 -4.42
CA PHE A 158 -2.66 -3.72 -3.08
C PHE A 158 -4.16 -3.96 -2.91
N PHE A 159 -4.98 -3.09 -3.49
CA PHE A 159 -6.43 -3.29 -3.53
C PHE A 159 -6.80 -4.57 -4.30
N LEU A 160 -6.18 -4.81 -5.46
CA LEU A 160 -6.38 -6.02 -6.25
C LEU A 160 -5.94 -7.28 -5.49
N ALA A 161 -4.81 -7.22 -4.78
CA ALA A 161 -4.36 -8.30 -3.91
C ALA A 161 -5.38 -8.58 -2.79
N PHE A 162 -5.90 -7.53 -2.15
CA PHE A 162 -6.93 -7.67 -1.13
C PHE A 162 -8.22 -8.28 -1.67
N LEU A 163 -8.66 -7.91 -2.87
CA LEU A 163 -9.82 -8.55 -3.51
C LEU A 163 -9.61 -10.05 -3.68
N PHE A 164 -8.44 -10.48 -4.18
CA PHE A 164 -8.13 -11.91 -4.27
C PHE A 164 -8.10 -12.60 -2.91
N LEU A 165 -7.60 -11.94 -1.88
CA LEU A 165 -7.62 -12.45 -0.51
C LEU A 165 -9.05 -12.61 0.01
N MET A 166 -9.92 -11.61 -0.18
CA MET A 166 -11.32 -11.65 0.26
C MET A 166 -12.11 -12.75 -0.45
N VAL A 167 -11.99 -12.84 -1.77
CA VAL A 167 -12.64 -13.89 -2.57
C VAL A 167 -12.10 -15.27 -2.19
N GLY A 168 -10.79 -15.41 -1.97
CA GLY A 168 -10.19 -16.65 -1.49
C GLY A 168 -10.72 -17.08 -0.12
N ASN A 169 -10.91 -16.14 0.80
CA ASN A 169 -11.52 -16.40 2.12
C ASN A 169 -13.00 -16.77 2.01
N MET A 170 -13.75 -16.17 1.08
CA MET A 170 -15.14 -16.54 0.83
C MET A 170 -15.24 -18.00 0.38
N TYR A 171 -14.40 -18.44 -0.56
CA TYR A 171 -14.36 -19.84 -1.00
C TYR A 171 -13.94 -20.78 0.14
N LEU A 172 -12.96 -20.37 0.96
CA LEU A 172 -12.54 -21.14 2.14
C LEU A 172 -13.68 -21.30 3.15
N PHE A 173 -14.48 -20.26 3.38
CA PHE A 173 -15.66 -20.32 4.24
C PHE A 173 -16.71 -21.30 3.70
N ILE A 174 -16.98 -21.28 2.39
CA ILE A 174 -17.90 -22.24 1.74
C ILE A 174 -17.39 -23.67 1.96
N ILE A 175 -16.10 -23.93 1.71
CA ILE A 175 -15.48 -25.25 1.90
C ILE A 175 -15.63 -25.73 3.35
N ILE A 176 -15.35 -24.87 4.33
CA ILE A 176 -15.47 -25.21 5.76
C ILE A 176 -16.93 -25.51 6.12
N ASN A 177 -17.89 -24.69 5.70
CA ASN A 177 -19.30 -24.90 6.02
C ASN A 177 -19.83 -26.19 5.40
N SER A 178 -19.49 -26.48 4.14
CA SER A 178 -19.83 -27.75 3.49
C SER A 178 -19.24 -28.94 4.24
N PHE A 179 -18.00 -28.81 4.72
CA PHE A 179 -17.35 -29.85 5.51
C PHE A 179 -18.02 -30.06 6.88
N LEU A 180 -18.38 -28.98 7.58
CA LEU A 180 -19.03 -29.03 8.89
C LEU A 180 -20.44 -29.61 8.81
N GLN A 181 -21.27 -29.15 7.87
CA GLN A 181 -22.63 -29.67 7.68
C GLN A 181 -22.62 -31.18 7.45
N TYR A 182 -21.78 -31.65 6.54
CA TYR A 182 -21.73 -33.07 6.21
C TYR A 182 -21.09 -33.92 7.33
N GLY A 183 -20.12 -33.35 8.06
CA GLY A 183 -19.51 -33.95 9.25
C GLY A 183 -20.52 -34.21 10.37
N MET A 184 -21.50 -33.32 10.54
CA MET A 184 -22.60 -33.48 11.49
C MET A 184 -23.57 -34.59 11.07
N ASP A 185 -23.85 -34.73 9.77
CA ASP A 185 -24.84 -35.70 9.26
C ASP A 185 -24.29 -37.14 9.20
N ASN A 186 -23.01 -37.32 8.88
CA ASN A 186 -22.45 -38.64 8.52
C ASN A 186 -21.26 -39.10 9.36
N GLY A 187 -20.84 -38.31 10.36
CA GLY A 187 -19.64 -38.54 11.17
C GLY A 187 -18.35 -38.06 10.50
N PHE A 188 -17.46 -37.41 11.26
CA PHE A 188 -16.31 -36.67 10.73
C PHE A 188 -15.31 -37.48 9.87
N ILE A 189 -15.09 -38.77 10.18
CA ILE A 189 -14.07 -39.60 9.51
C ILE A 189 -14.56 -40.12 8.15
N SER A 190 -15.80 -40.63 8.08
CA SER A 190 -16.50 -41.00 6.83
C SER A 190 -16.70 -39.79 5.92
N SER A 191 -16.87 -38.62 6.53
CA SER A 191 -17.01 -37.34 5.84
C SER A 191 -15.75 -36.90 5.10
N PHE A 192 -14.54 -37.17 5.62
CA PHE A 192 -13.32 -36.72 4.94
C PHE A 192 -13.13 -37.34 3.55
N THR A 193 -13.36 -38.65 3.44
CA THR A 193 -13.13 -39.43 2.21
C THR A 193 -14.23 -39.22 1.17
N SER A 194 -15.48 -39.00 1.59
CA SER A 194 -16.59 -38.69 0.66
C SER A 194 -16.70 -37.19 0.33
N ASN A 195 -16.36 -36.29 1.26
CA ASN A 195 -16.42 -34.84 1.04
C ASN A 195 -15.39 -34.32 0.05
N ILE A 196 -14.16 -34.86 0.02
CA ILE A 196 -13.18 -34.46 -1.02
C ILE A 196 -13.71 -34.76 -2.43
N ARG A 197 -14.62 -35.73 -2.56
CA ARG A 197 -15.22 -36.14 -3.82
C ARG A 197 -16.46 -35.32 -4.22
N ARG A 198 -17.03 -34.53 -3.29
CA ARG A 198 -18.34 -33.84 -3.45
C ARG A 198 -18.33 -32.35 -3.10
N ILE A 199 -17.45 -31.90 -2.20
CA ILE A 199 -17.03 -30.49 -2.15
C ILE A 199 -16.35 -30.28 -3.48
N ASP A 200 -17.02 -29.54 -4.37
CA ASP A 200 -16.59 -29.37 -5.74
C ASP A 200 -15.09 -29.06 -5.74
N CYS A 201 -14.26 -29.97 -6.29
CA CYS A 201 -12.82 -29.74 -6.45
C CYS A 201 -12.55 -28.38 -7.12
N PHE A 202 -13.54 -27.86 -7.86
CA PHE A 202 -13.60 -26.51 -8.38
C PHE A 202 -13.53 -25.39 -7.33
N GLU A 203 -14.20 -25.50 -6.17
CA GLU A 203 -14.15 -24.47 -5.12
C GLU A 203 -12.79 -24.46 -4.40
N ILE A 204 -12.23 -25.65 -4.14
CA ILE A 204 -10.85 -25.76 -3.63
C ILE A 204 -9.86 -25.18 -4.65
N LEU A 205 -10.01 -25.53 -5.93
CA LEU A 205 -9.18 -25.00 -7.00
C LEU A 205 -9.30 -23.48 -7.11
N ARG A 206 -10.51 -22.91 -7.04
CA ARG A 206 -10.75 -21.46 -7.05
C ARG A 206 -10.11 -20.76 -5.86
N ALA A 207 -10.21 -21.32 -4.66
CA ALA A 207 -9.55 -20.79 -3.47
C ALA A 207 -8.02 -20.77 -3.66
N VAL A 208 -7.43 -21.88 -4.12
CA VAL A 208 -5.99 -21.98 -4.40
C VAL A 208 -5.55 -20.97 -5.46
N ILE A 209 -6.32 -20.82 -6.55
CA ILE A 209 -6.05 -19.81 -7.59
C ILE A 209 -6.08 -18.40 -7.00
N CYS A 210 -7.08 -18.07 -6.18
CA CYS A 210 -7.19 -16.76 -5.54
C CYS A 210 -5.99 -16.46 -4.64
N TYR A 211 -5.56 -17.41 -3.81
CA TYR A 211 -4.36 -17.24 -2.98
C TYR A 211 -3.08 -17.13 -3.83
N GLY A 212 -2.97 -17.92 -4.90
CA GLY A 212 -1.85 -17.82 -5.85
C GLY A 212 -1.78 -16.45 -6.52
N LEU A 213 -2.92 -15.91 -6.97
CA LEU A 213 -3.02 -14.57 -7.54
C LEU A 213 -2.71 -13.48 -6.51
N TYR A 214 -3.21 -13.62 -5.27
CA TYR A 214 -2.85 -12.73 -4.17
C TYR A 214 -1.33 -12.62 -3.99
N VAL A 215 -0.64 -13.76 -3.87
CA VAL A 215 0.83 -13.80 -3.72
C VAL A 215 1.52 -13.19 -4.95
N ALA A 216 1.06 -13.52 -6.16
CA ALA A 216 1.63 -12.99 -7.40
C ALA A 216 1.51 -11.46 -7.49
N VAL A 217 0.35 -10.90 -7.12
CA VAL A 217 0.12 -9.45 -7.13
C VAL A 217 0.96 -8.75 -6.08
N ILE A 218 1.08 -9.31 -4.86
CA ILE A 218 1.96 -8.75 -3.82
C ILE A 218 3.43 -8.77 -4.28
N PHE A 219 3.88 -9.86 -4.90
CA PHE A 219 5.24 -9.94 -5.44
C PHE A 219 5.47 -8.93 -6.57
N TRP A 220 4.49 -8.77 -7.46
CA TRP A 220 4.53 -7.77 -8.51
C TRP A 220 4.55 -6.34 -7.96
N ALA A 221 3.73 -6.03 -6.94
CA ALA A 221 3.73 -4.74 -6.26
C ALA A 221 5.10 -4.44 -5.64
N LYS A 222 5.70 -5.40 -4.93
CA LYS A 222 7.04 -5.28 -4.34
C LYS A 222 8.13 -5.00 -5.37
N ASN A 223 8.09 -5.67 -6.52
CA ASN A 223 9.10 -5.50 -7.56
C ASN A 223 8.95 -4.22 -8.39
N SER A 224 7.69 -3.77 -8.55
CA SER A 224 7.35 -2.58 -9.33
C SER A 224 7.54 -1.28 -8.57
N ASN A 225 7.47 -1.32 -7.23
CA ASN A 225 7.62 -0.14 -6.43
C ASN A 225 9.02 0.45 -6.68
N ILE A 226 9.07 1.74 -7.03
CA ILE A 226 10.34 2.42 -7.30
C ILE A 226 10.95 2.74 -5.95
N ASP A 227 11.69 1.77 -5.41
CA ASP A 227 12.44 1.97 -4.19
C ASP A 227 13.61 2.92 -4.46
N ARG A 228 13.55 4.12 -3.85
CA ARG A 228 14.61 5.13 -3.86
C ARG A 228 15.95 4.54 -3.34
N TYR A 229 15.87 3.49 -2.52
CA TYR A 229 16.99 2.79 -1.87
C TYR A 229 17.41 1.49 -2.54
N THR A 230 16.95 1.22 -3.77
CA THR A 230 17.32 0.03 -4.54
C THR A 230 18.83 -0.12 -4.69
N THR A 231 19.34 -1.35 -4.55
CA THR A 231 20.75 -1.70 -4.80
C THR A 231 21.03 -2.14 -6.24
N ARG A 232 19.99 -2.33 -7.06
CA ARG A 232 20.15 -2.80 -8.46
C ARG A 232 20.74 -1.70 -9.35
N LYS A 233 21.97 -1.93 -9.85
CA LYS A 233 22.72 -0.98 -10.72
C LYS A 233 21.90 -0.42 -11.89
N LYS A 234 21.25 -1.28 -12.70
CA LYS A 234 20.39 -0.84 -13.82
C LYS A 234 19.24 0.10 -13.37
N LYS A 235 18.66 -0.13 -12.18
CA LYS A 235 17.60 0.74 -11.64
C LYS A 235 18.19 2.08 -11.15
N ILE A 236 19.37 2.05 -10.52
CA ILE A 236 20.11 3.24 -10.09
C ILE A 236 20.42 4.15 -11.29
N GLU A 237 21.02 3.62 -12.35
CA GLU A 237 21.37 4.38 -13.55
C GLU A 237 20.13 5.01 -14.20
N LYS A 238 19.05 4.22 -14.35
CA LYS A 238 17.78 4.70 -14.89
C LYS A 238 17.17 5.84 -14.03
N MET A 239 17.29 5.74 -12.71
CA MET A 239 16.82 6.79 -11.79
C MET A 239 17.64 8.07 -11.93
N ILE A 240 18.97 7.98 -11.98
CA ILE A 240 19.86 9.14 -12.16
C ILE A 240 19.51 9.84 -13.48
N CYS A 241 19.46 9.11 -14.60
CA CYS A 241 19.11 9.67 -15.90
C CYS A 241 17.74 10.36 -15.91
N ARG A 242 16.73 9.75 -15.26
CA ARG A 242 15.40 10.35 -15.14
C ARG A 242 15.42 11.65 -14.34
N LYS A 243 16.12 11.68 -13.20
CA LYS A 243 16.21 12.86 -12.32
C LYS A 243 16.92 14.02 -13.03
N VAL A 244 18.06 13.74 -13.66
CA VAL A 244 18.81 14.73 -14.45
C VAL A 244 17.95 15.28 -15.59
N LYS A 245 17.27 14.43 -16.36
CA LYS A 245 16.39 14.86 -17.45
C LYS A 245 15.20 15.70 -16.96
N ALA A 246 14.63 15.35 -15.81
CA ALA A 246 13.51 16.11 -15.23
C ALA A 246 13.97 17.47 -14.70
N TYR A 247 15.14 17.54 -14.09
CA TYR A 247 15.80 18.80 -13.72
C TYR A 247 16.03 19.67 -14.94
N ASP A 248 16.69 19.14 -15.98
CA ASP A 248 17.04 19.92 -17.19
C ASP A 248 15.79 20.46 -17.91
N LYS A 249 14.65 19.80 -17.78
CA LYS A 249 13.38 20.23 -18.38
C LYS A 249 12.66 21.34 -17.60
N ARG A 250 12.93 21.49 -16.29
CA ARG A 250 12.12 22.33 -15.39
C ARG A 250 12.93 23.23 -14.46
N ASN A 251 14.25 23.27 -14.58
CA ASN A 251 15.11 24.06 -13.71
C ASN A 251 14.80 25.58 -13.77
N ASP A 252 14.35 26.06 -14.93
CA ASP A 252 13.92 27.43 -15.18
C ASP A 252 12.70 27.86 -14.36
N LYS A 253 11.93 26.90 -13.81
CA LYS A 253 10.68 27.16 -13.09
C LYS A 253 10.82 27.26 -11.58
N TYR A 254 12.01 26.98 -11.05
CA TYR A 254 12.21 26.90 -9.60
C TYR A 254 13.33 27.85 -9.16
N VAL A 255 13.01 28.67 -8.17
CA VAL A 255 14.01 29.44 -7.42
C VAL A 255 14.39 28.60 -6.21
N TYR A 256 15.68 28.29 -6.10
CA TYR A 256 16.25 27.62 -4.94
C TYR A 256 16.60 28.67 -3.90
#